data_AF-A0A067LAT8-F1
#
_entry.id   AF-A0A067LAT8-F1
#
_cell.length_a   1.000
_cell.length_b   1.000
_cell.length_c   1.000
_cell.angle_alpha   90.00
_cell.angle_beta   90.00
_cell.angle_gamma   90.00
#
_symmetry.space_group_name_H-M   'P 1'
#
loop_
_entity.id
_entity.type
_entity.pdbx_description
1 polymer ?
#
loop_
_entity_poly.entity_id
_entity_poly.type
_entity_poly.pdbx_seq_one_letter_code
_entity_poly.pdbx_strand_id
1 'polypeptide(L)'
;MTIRPLDSLPPTETLEIENGLSLVPRVKLNLTIYPSLSSSATKPIDEWKLKHALMDFLKNSLSISITVPEEDLVIKRYKDLKKRKRDDSVAHGTLCIRDLGFLNSEKEKIQDLKFMEKKFLEWRKYIVEKMDGIELNLEGYKYKLSVAIPESDDFEGMKKAWEEFYAFGNRGHSRGGRKEPDTIIVRGVPSRWFAEPRVSSKPSMLVTHTIFSSFGKIRNLNVTEDDDHGKDVDEDAVDIISGLHCKIVVQFEKHRDFYNALKVLCGRSLQKQGSRLKADYEVIWAKDNYFRDSNNEAKERSYRMPTVAGGHYQNEAPRHERYTPRFTSDDTRRKRFKE
;
A
#
# COMPACT_ATOMS: atom_id res chain seq x y z
N MET A 1 4.35 27.77 12.61
CA MET A 1 5.48 26.91 12.20
C MET A 1 5.88 27.31 10.79
N THR A 2 7.15 27.65 10.55
CA THR A 2 7.65 28.01 9.22
C THR A 2 7.65 26.76 8.35
N ILE A 3 6.73 26.67 7.40
CA ILE A 3 6.60 25.57 6.45
C ILE A 3 7.80 25.66 5.50
N ARG A 4 8.85 24.87 5.76
CA ARG A 4 9.93 24.70 4.79
C ARG A 4 9.34 24.07 3.52
N PRO A 5 9.75 24.51 2.31
CA PRO A 5 9.24 23.92 1.09
C PRO A 5 9.69 22.46 1.01
N LEU A 6 8.72 21.56 0.77
CA LEU A 6 8.95 20.11 0.67
C LEU A 6 9.98 19.75 -0.41
N ASP A 7 10.07 20.58 -1.45
CA ASP A 7 11.02 20.48 -2.57
C ASP A 7 12.48 20.55 -2.12
N SER A 8 12.73 21.13 -0.94
CA SER A 8 14.07 21.34 -0.39
C SER A 8 14.51 20.27 0.63
N LEU A 9 13.66 19.28 0.91
CA LEU A 9 13.95 18.27 1.93
C LEU A 9 14.88 17.18 1.38
N PRO A 10 16.07 16.99 1.95
CA PRO A 10 16.97 15.93 1.53
C PRO A 10 16.39 14.55 1.90
N PRO A 11 16.78 13.49 1.15
CA PRO A 11 16.22 12.15 1.33
C PRO A 11 16.55 11.52 2.68
N THR A 12 17.53 12.08 3.41
CA THR A 12 18.02 11.61 4.72
C THR A 12 17.52 12.46 5.90
N GLU A 13 16.73 13.51 5.66
CA GLU A 13 16.16 14.34 6.74
C GLU A 13 14.76 13.85 7.13
N THR A 14 14.53 13.86 8.43
CA THR A 14 13.23 13.57 9.06
C THR A 14 12.30 14.77 8.89
N LEU A 15 11.08 14.54 8.38
CA LEU A 15 10.07 15.59 8.26
C LEU A 15 9.07 15.47 9.41
N GLU A 16 8.96 16.50 10.24
CA GLU A 16 7.89 16.58 11.24
C GLU A 16 6.56 16.94 10.58
N ILE A 17 5.52 16.19 10.91
CA ILE A 17 4.14 16.40 10.47
C ILE A 17 3.28 16.77 11.69
N GLU A 18 2.10 17.32 11.42
CA GLU A 18 1.07 17.56 12.42
C GLU A 18 0.63 16.27 13.15
N ASN A 19 0.01 16.45 14.32
CA ASN A 19 -0.44 15.38 15.23
C ASN A 19 0.67 14.50 15.82
N GLY A 20 1.89 15.04 15.94
CA GLY A 20 3.01 14.32 16.55
C GLY A 20 3.46 13.12 15.72
N LEU A 21 3.28 13.18 14.41
CA LEU A 21 3.83 12.22 13.47
C LEU A 21 5.08 12.80 12.81
N SER A 22 6.01 11.94 12.45
CA SER A 22 7.20 12.31 11.70
C SER A 22 7.45 11.28 10.61
N LEU A 23 7.97 11.73 9.47
CA LEU A 23 8.45 10.88 8.41
C LEU A 23 9.95 10.71 8.55
N VAL A 24 10.35 9.48 8.87
CA VAL A 24 11.76 9.11 9.07
C VAL A 24 12.27 8.42 7.81
N PRO A 25 13.44 8.81 7.29
CA PRO A 25 14.00 8.19 6.10
C PRO A 25 14.31 6.71 6.33
N ARG A 26 14.05 5.90 5.31
CA ARG A 26 14.35 4.47 5.28
C ARG A 26 14.76 4.02 3.88
N VAL A 27 15.55 2.96 3.82
CA VAL A 27 15.72 2.16 2.61
C VAL A 27 15.18 0.77 2.88
N LYS A 28 14.06 0.45 2.22
CA LYS A 28 13.44 -0.86 2.28
C LYS A 28 13.93 -1.71 1.11
N LEU A 29 14.27 -2.95 1.41
CA LEU A 29 14.68 -3.98 0.46
C LEU A 29 13.81 -5.22 0.66
N ASN A 30 13.25 -5.74 -0.43
CA ASN A 30 12.56 -7.02 -0.47
C ASN A 30 13.59 -8.11 -0.73
N LEU A 31 13.60 -9.11 0.13
CA LEU A 31 14.51 -10.25 0.06
C LEU A 31 13.72 -11.48 -0.37
N THR A 32 14.16 -12.16 -1.42
CA THR A 32 13.64 -13.46 -1.83
C THR A 32 14.76 -14.49 -1.77
N ILE A 33 14.55 -15.57 -1.03
CA ILE A 33 15.56 -16.61 -0.82
C ILE A 33 15.19 -17.83 -1.64
N TYR A 34 16.08 -18.21 -2.56
CA TYR A 34 15.95 -19.40 -3.39
C TYR A 34 16.92 -20.49 -2.90
N PRO A 35 16.59 -21.78 -3.04
CA PRO A 35 17.59 -22.82 -2.84
C PRO A 35 18.58 -22.78 -4.02
N SER A 36 19.84 -23.11 -3.77
CA SER A 36 20.76 -23.41 -4.87
C SER A 36 20.38 -24.75 -5.50
N LEU A 37 20.52 -24.87 -6.83
CA LEU A 37 20.20 -26.04 -7.65
C LEU A 37 20.80 -27.36 -7.12
N SER A 38 21.95 -27.26 -6.44
CA SER A 38 22.68 -28.37 -5.84
C SER A 38 22.05 -28.91 -4.54
N SER A 39 21.15 -28.15 -3.91
CA SER A 39 20.56 -28.48 -2.61
C SER A 39 19.06 -28.75 -2.75
N SER A 40 18.64 -30.00 -2.56
CA SER A 40 17.23 -30.32 -2.30
C SER A 40 16.90 -29.89 -0.88
N ALA A 41 16.73 -28.59 -0.64
CA ALA A 41 16.37 -28.05 0.66
C ALA A 41 14.92 -28.43 0.98
N THR A 42 14.71 -29.67 1.44
CA THR A 42 13.48 -30.15 2.07
C THR A 42 13.43 -29.77 3.55
N LYS A 43 14.56 -29.33 4.12
CA LYS A 43 14.64 -28.85 5.50
C LYS A 43 14.09 -27.42 5.61
N PRO A 44 13.34 -27.13 6.68
CA PRO A 44 12.92 -25.77 6.98
C PRO A 44 14.16 -24.90 7.23
N ILE A 45 14.18 -23.70 6.64
CA ILE A 45 15.21 -22.69 6.92
C ILE A 45 15.08 -22.24 8.37
N ASP A 46 16.21 -22.16 9.06
CA ASP A 46 16.31 -21.50 10.36
C ASP A 46 16.31 -19.98 10.15
N GLU A 47 15.18 -19.34 10.50
CA GLU A 47 14.98 -17.89 10.35
C GLU A 47 16.00 -17.09 11.16
N TRP A 48 16.33 -17.53 12.38
CA TRP A 48 17.24 -16.81 13.26
C TRP A 48 18.67 -16.84 12.73
N LYS A 49 19.14 -18.00 12.25
CA LYS A 49 20.47 -18.12 11.62
C LYS A 49 20.58 -17.30 10.35
N LEU A 50 19.53 -17.31 9.52
CA LEU A 50 19.49 -16.50 8.31
C LEU A 50 19.54 -15.00 8.64
N LYS A 51 18.77 -14.55 9.65
CA LYS A 51 18.83 -13.16 10.13
C LYS A 51 20.24 -12.78 10.58
N HIS A 52 20.87 -13.60 11.42
CA HIS A 52 22.23 -13.35 11.90
C HIS A 52 23.25 -13.31 10.76
N ALA A 53 23.21 -14.26 9.83
CA ALA A 53 24.11 -14.28 8.68
C ALA A 53 23.98 -13.01 7.82
N LEU A 54 22.76 -12.54 7.60
CA LEU A 54 22.51 -11.28 6.88
C LEU A 54 22.99 -10.06 7.67
N MET A 55 22.75 -10.01 8.98
CA MET A 55 23.23 -8.92 9.83
C MET A 55 24.76 -8.86 9.89
N ASP A 56 25.43 -10.01 9.97
CA ASP A 56 26.89 -10.10 9.96
C ASP A 56 27.46 -9.68 8.60
N PHE A 57 26.79 -10.05 7.51
CA PHE A 57 27.15 -9.59 6.16
C PHE A 57 27.05 -8.07 6.04
N LEU A 58 25.95 -7.47 6.50
CA LEU A 58 25.75 -6.02 6.47
C LEU A 58 26.79 -5.24 7.28
N LYS A 59 27.30 -5.85 8.37
CA LYS A 59 28.34 -5.25 9.21
C LYS A 59 29.75 -5.38 8.62
N ASN A 60 30.10 -6.55 8.10
CA ASN A 60 31.49 -6.91 7.82
C ASN A 60 31.85 -6.92 6.33
N SER A 61 30.89 -7.14 5.44
CA SER A 61 31.15 -7.41 4.02
C SER A 61 30.88 -6.22 3.10
N LEU A 62 30.21 -5.18 3.61
CA LEU A 62 29.97 -3.94 2.89
C LEU A 62 31.11 -2.94 3.13
N SER A 63 31.42 -2.12 2.13
CA SER A 63 32.37 -0.99 2.27
C SER A 63 31.98 0.01 3.36
N ILE A 64 30.70 0.04 3.73
CA ILE A 64 30.16 0.82 4.83
C ILE A 64 29.48 -0.17 5.77
N SER A 65 29.95 -0.27 7.00
CA SER A 65 29.35 -1.12 8.02
C SER A 65 27.97 -0.60 8.39
N ILE A 66 26.92 -1.38 8.12
CA ILE A 66 25.54 -1.01 8.44
C ILE A 66 25.09 -1.82 9.64
N THR A 67 24.67 -1.13 10.71
CA THR A 67 24.06 -1.80 11.87
C THR A 67 22.55 -1.73 11.73
N VAL A 68 21.92 -2.89 11.54
CA VAL A 68 20.46 -3.01 11.45
C VAL A 68 19.94 -3.72 12.71
N PRO A 69 18.95 -3.16 13.42
CA PRO A 69 18.26 -3.86 14.50
C PRO A 69 17.55 -5.12 14.00
N GLU A 70 17.43 -6.15 14.84
CA GLU A 70 16.76 -7.40 14.44
C GLU A 70 15.27 -7.19 14.08
N GLU A 71 14.63 -6.20 14.68
CA GLU A 71 13.24 -5.79 14.41
C GLU A 71 13.04 -5.27 12.98
N ASP A 72 14.08 -4.69 12.38
CA ASP A 72 14.07 -4.12 11.04
C ASP A 72 14.37 -5.17 9.94
N LEU A 73 14.66 -6.42 10.34
CA LEU A 73 14.82 -7.56 9.45
C LEU A 73 13.74 -8.62 9.74
N VAL A 74 12.73 -8.64 8.88
CA VAL A 74 11.64 -9.62 8.94
C VAL A 74 11.90 -10.68 7.90
N ILE A 75 11.92 -11.94 8.31
CA ILE A 75 12.03 -13.09 7.41
C ILE A 75 10.86 -14.01 7.72
N LYS A 76 10.18 -14.47 6.70
CA LYS A 76 9.05 -15.38 6.77
C LYS A 76 9.31 -16.53 5.83
N ARG A 77 9.31 -17.74 6.37
CA ARG A 77 9.40 -18.97 5.58
C ARG A 77 8.07 -19.30 4.91
N TYR A 78 8.15 -19.95 3.76
CA TYR A 78 6.99 -20.63 3.18
C TYR A 78 6.60 -21.84 4.04
N LYS A 79 5.34 -21.89 4.48
CA LYS A 79 4.82 -22.98 5.34
C LYS A 79 4.59 -24.28 4.56
N ASP A 80 4.19 -24.19 3.30
CA ASP A 80 3.83 -25.33 2.45
C ASP A 80 5.01 -25.84 1.61
N LEU A 81 5.96 -26.52 2.26
CA LEU A 81 7.11 -27.15 1.58
C LEU A 81 6.71 -28.31 0.64
N LYS A 82 5.46 -28.79 0.69
CA LYS A 82 5.00 -30.00 -0.02
C LYS A 82 4.42 -29.73 -1.42
N LYS A 83 3.93 -28.53 -1.70
CA LYS A 83 3.39 -28.13 -3.03
C LYS A 83 4.42 -27.41 -3.91
N ARG A 84 5.64 -27.24 -3.39
CA ARG A 84 6.67 -26.39 -3.95
C ARG A 84 7.46 -27.11 -5.05
N LYS A 85 7.74 -26.42 -6.15
CA LYS A 85 8.73 -26.88 -7.16
C LYS A 85 10.14 -26.65 -6.61
N ARG A 86 11.09 -27.46 -7.07
CA ARG A 86 12.47 -27.44 -6.58
C ARG A 86 13.14 -26.06 -6.64
N ASP A 87 12.73 -25.22 -7.59
CA ASP A 87 13.33 -23.91 -7.87
C ASP A 87 12.55 -22.71 -7.28
N ASP A 88 11.42 -22.94 -6.62
CA ASP A 88 10.61 -21.83 -6.07
C ASP A 88 11.34 -21.14 -4.90
N SER A 89 10.86 -20.00 -4.42
CA SER A 89 11.42 -19.37 -3.21
C SER A 89 11.12 -20.21 -1.95
N VAL A 90 12.03 -20.20 -0.99
CA VAL A 90 11.90 -20.90 0.31
C VAL A 90 11.45 -19.94 1.41
N ALA A 91 11.85 -18.68 1.31
CA ALA A 91 11.50 -17.64 2.26
C ALA A 91 11.46 -16.29 1.55
N HIS A 92 10.65 -15.39 2.11
CA HIS A 92 10.61 -13.99 1.76
C HIS A 92 10.98 -13.16 2.99
N GLY A 93 11.54 -11.99 2.77
CA GLY A 93 11.91 -11.09 3.84
C GLY A 93 11.85 -9.63 3.44
N THR A 94 11.93 -8.78 4.44
CA THR A 94 11.99 -7.34 4.29
C THR A 94 13.08 -6.83 5.20
N LEU A 95 13.98 -6.03 4.63
CA LEU A 95 15.07 -5.37 5.33
C LEU A 95 14.85 -3.86 5.27
N CYS A 96 14.78 -3.20 6.42
CA CYS A 96 14.62 -1.75 6.53
C CYS A 96 15.90 -1.12 7.13
N ILE A 97 16.66 -0.39 6.30
CA ILE A 97 17.83 0.35 6.75
C ILE A 97 17.42 1.78 7.07
N ARG A 98 17.60 2.21 8.32
CA ARG A 98 17.15 3.52 8.81
C ARG A 98 18.30 4.44 9.23
N ASP A 99 19.42 3.87 9.63
CA ASP A 99 20.63 4.66 9.86
C ASP A 99 21.23 5.04 8.51
N LEU A 100 21.05 6.29 8.13
CA LEU A 100 21.56 6.89 6.89
C LEU A 100 22.50 8.06 7.19
N GLY A 101 22.94 8.20 8.45
CA GLY A 101 23.76 9.32 8.90
C GLY A 101 25.10 9.41 8.16
N PHE A 102 25.66 8.26 7.73
CA PHE A 102 26.90 8.20 6.97
C PHE A 102 26.81 8.81 5.56
N LEU A 103 25.60 8.98 5.00
CA LEU A 103 25.42 9.65 3.71
C LEU A 103 25.52 11.17 3.84
N ASN A 104 25.22 11.70 5.04
CA ASN A 104 25.30 13.11 5.36
C ASN A 104 26.74 13.45 5.77
N SER A 105 27.57 13.86 4.83
CA SER A 105 28.89 14.39 5.19
C SER A 105 28.72 15.83 5.69
N GLU A 106 29.25 16.15 6.87
CA GLU A 106 29.16 17.50 7.45
C GLU A 106 29.83 18.58 6.59
N LYS A 107 30.73 18.18 5.68
CA LYS A 107 31.51 19.04 4.79
C LYS A 107 30.77 19.45 3.51
N GLU A 108 29.63 18.83 3.21
CA GLU A 108 28.88 19.05 1.96
C GLU A 108 27.56 19.83 2.18
N LYS A 109 27.41 20.55 3.30
CA LYS A 109 26.21 21.37 3.59
C LYS A 109 25.94 22.51 2.56
N ILE A 110 26.89 22.76 1.65
CA ILE A 110 26.79 23.76 0.57
C ILE A 110 26.45 23.10 -0.79
N GLN A 111 26.54 21.77 -0.91
CA GLN A 111 26.31 21.08 -2.19
C GLN A 111 24.83 20.87 -2.49
N ASP A 112 24.48 21.07 -3.77
CA ASP A 112 23.14 20.98 -4.33
C ASP A 112 22.36 19.74 -3.83
N LEU A 113 21.11 19.91 -3.42
CA LEU A 113 20.20 18.81 -3.04
C LEU A 113 20.17 17.66 -4.06
N LYS A 114 20.31 17.99 -5.35
CA LYS A 114 20.41 17.02 -6.44
C LYS A 114 21.63 16.10 -6.33
N PHE A 115 22.75 16.61 -5.83
CA PHE A 115 23.95 15.81 -5.59
C PHE A 115 23.72 14.80 -4.46
N MET A 116 23.09 15.24 -3.35
CA MET A 116 22.72 14.37 -2.24
C MET A 116 21.73 13.28 -2.66
N GLU A 117 20.72 13.63 -3.47
CA GLU A 117 19.79 12.67 -4.06
C GLU A 117 20.50 11.64 -4.95
N LYS A 118 21.40 12.10 -5.82
CA LYS A 118 22.16 11.22 -6.70
C LYS A 118 23.05 10.25 -5.91
N LYS A 119 23.78 10.75 -4.90
CA LYS A 119 24.60 9.95 -3.99
C LYS A 119 23.77 8.89 -3.26
N PHE A 120 22.58 9.27 -2.78
CA PHE A 120 21.65 8.34 -2.15
C PHE A 120 21.19 7.24 -3.12
N LEU A 121 20.83 7.59 -4.35
CA LEU A 121 20.42 6.63 -5.38
C LEU A 121 21.55 5.69 -5.80
N GLU A 122 22.77 6.21 -5.96
CA GLU A 122 23.96 5.40 -6.26
C GLU A 122 24.26 4.41 -5.14
N TRP A 123 24.21 4.87 -3.89
CA TRP A 123 24.39 3.98 -2.73
C TRP A 123 23.28 2.91 -2.64
N ARG A 124 22.03 3.28 -2.93
CA ARG A 124 20.90 2.34 -2.97
C ARG A 124 21.07 1.27 -4.06
N LYS A 125 21.61 1.63 -5.23
CA LYS A 125 21.95 0.67 -6.29
C LYS A 125 23.11 -0.22 -5.87
N TYR A 126 24.15 0.37 -5.29
CA TYR A 126 25.30 -0.36 -4.78
C TYR A 126 24.93 -1.46 -3.79
N ILE A 127 24.05 -1.17 -2.81
CA ILE A 127 23.66 -2.19 -1.82
C ILE A 127 22.85 -3.32 -2.46
N VAL A 128 21.97 -3.01 -3.42
CA VAL A 128 21.22 -4.03 -4.17
C VAL A 128 22.17 -4.91 -4.98
N GLU A 129 23.10 -4.33 -5.74
CA GLU A 129 24.08 -5.08 -6.54
C GLU A 129 25.01 -5.95 -5.68
N LYS A 130 25.34 -5.52 -4.46
CA LYS A 130 26.15 -6.31 -3.54
C LYS A 130 25.38 -7.43 -2.87
N MET A 131 24.10 -7.23 -2.58
CA MET A 131 23.27 -8.22 -1.90
C MET A 131 22.60 -9.22 -2.85
N ASP A 132 22.27 -8.79 -4.07
CA ASP A 132 21.66 -9.65 -5.07
C ASP A 132 22.66 -10.69 -5.58
N GLY A 133 22.23 -11.95 -5.59
CA GLY A 133 23.05 -13.08 -6.05
C GLY A 133 24.00 -13.66 -5.01
N ILE A 134 24.01 -13.18 -3.76
CA ILE A 134 24.82 -13.79 -2.69
C ILE A 134 24.39 -15.24 -2.46
N GLU A 135 25.37 -16.14 -2.43
CA GLU A 135 25.18 -17.51 -1.95
C GLU A 135 25.43 -17.58 -0.44
N LEU A 136 24.38 -17.88 0.33
CA LEU A 136 24.44 -18.08 1.77
C LEU A 136 24.53 -19.58 2.07
N ASN A 137 25.56 -19.98 2.81
CA ASN A 137 25.74 -21.37 3.24
C ASN A 137 25.24 -21.51 4.69
N LEU A 138 24.11 -22.18 4.88
CA LEU A 138 23.55 -22.47 6.20
C LEU A 138 23.52 -23.99 6.40
N GLU A 139 24.29 -24.49 7.38
CA GLU A 139 24.35 -25.92 7.75
C GLU A 139 24.66 -26.87 6.56
N GLY A 140 25.45 -26.42 5.59
CA GLY A 140 25.80 -27.19 4.40
C GLY A 140 24.77 -27.10 3.25
N TYR A 141 23.68 -26.36 3.43
CA TYR A 141 22.75 -26.00 2.36
C TYR A 141 23.09 -24.62 1.81
N LYS A 142 23.07 -24.50 0.48
CA LYS A 142 23.34 -23.24 -0.21
C LYS A 142 22.04 -22.58 -0.63
N TYR A 143 21.89 -21.31 -0.30
CA TYR A 143 20.75 -20.49 -0.69
C TYR A 143 21.23 -19.32 -1.52
N LYS A 144 20.50 -18.97 -2.58
CA LYS A 144 20.74 -17.77 -3.36
C LYS A 144 19.79 -16.68 -2.90
N LEU A 145 20.35 -15.54 -2.48
CA LEU A 145 19.57 -14.36 -2.14
C LEU A 145 19.29 -13.56 -3.42
N SER A 146 18.05 -13.13 -3.60
CA SER A 146 17.71 -12.07 -4.54
C SER A 146 17.13 -10.88 -3.80
N VAL A 147 17.55 -9.68 -4.21
CA VAL A 147 17.21 -8.43 -3.53
C VAL A 147 16.59 -7.47 -4.53
N ALA A 148 15.40 -6.99 -4.20
CA ALA A 148 14.69 -6.02 -5.01
C ALA A 148 14.27 -4.81 -4.19
N ILE A 149 14.22 -3.66 -4.87
CA ILE A 149 13.61 -2.46 -4.34
C ILE A 149 12.08 -2.57 -4.50
N PRO A 150 11.28 -2.31 -3.45
CA PRO A 150 9.83 -2.18 -3.61
C PRO A 150 9.49 -1.05 -4.58
N GLU A 151 8.54 -1.29 -5.50
CA GLU A 151 8.08 -0.27 -6.46
C GLU A 151 7.55 0.99 -5.75
N SER A 152 6.92 0.81 -4.59
CA SER A 152 6.39 1.91 -3.77
C SER A 152 7.46 2.84 -3.17
N ASP A 153 8.70 2.37 -3.06
CA ASP A 153 9.83 3.18 -2.62
C ASP A 153 10.70 3.64 -3.82
N ASP A 154 10.33 3.34 -5.07
CA ASP A 154 10.98 3.85 -6.29
C ASP A 154 10.19 4.99 -6.94
N PHE A 155 10.53 6.22 -6.54
CA PHE A 155 9.91 7.42 -7.07
C PHE A 155 10.18 7.63 -8.57
N GLU A 156 11.39 7.34 -9.06
CA GLU A 156 11.74 7.54 -10.47
C GLU A 156 11.00 6.54 -11.36
N GLY A 157 10.94 5.28 -10.92
CA GLY A 157 10.15 4.23 -11.57
C GLY A 157 8.67 4.59 -11.62
N MET A 158 8.08 5.00 -10.49
CA MET A 158 6.68 5.45 -10.48
C MET A 158 6.44 6.67 -11.37
N LYS A 159 7.37 7.63 -11.37
CA LYS A 159 7.29 8.81 -12.22
C LYS A 159 7.22 8.44 -13.70
N LYS A 160 8.14 7.59 -14.13
CA LYS A 160 8.16 7.08 -15.50
C LYS A 160 6.88 6.32 -15.83
N ALA A 161 6.38 5.48 -14.91
CA ALA A 161 5.17 4.70 -15.12
C ALA A 161 3.92 5.57 -15.32
N TRP A 162 3.74 6.65 -14.55
CA TRP A 162 2.61 7.55 -14.76
C TRP A 162 2.78 8.41 -16.02
N GLU A 163 4.00 8.85 -16.33
CA GLU A 163 4.29 9.63 -17.54
C GLU A 163 3.98 8.79 -18.79
N GLU A 164 4.40 7.53 -18.81
CA GLU A 164 4.06 6.57 -19.88
C GLU A 164 2.56 6.30 -19.95
N PHE A 165 1.90 6.07 -18.81
CA PHE A 165 0.47 5.83 -18.78
C PHE A 165 -0.34 6.98 -19.41
N TYR A 166 -0.03 8.24 -19.09
CA TYR A 166 -0.72 9.38 -19.68
C TYR A 166 -0.25 9.72 -21.10
N ALA A 167 1.01 9.42 -21.46
CA ALA A 167 1.51 9.61 -22.82
C ALA A 167 0.90 8.60 -23.82
N PHE A 168 0.69 7.35 -23.40
CA PHE A 168 0.19 6.27 -24.28
C PHE A 168 -1.29 5.94 -24.08
N GLY A 169 -1.87 6.19 -22.91
CA GLY A 169 -3.27 5.89 -22.57
C GLY A 169 -4.30 6.74 -23.33
N ASN A 170 -3.88 7.86 -23.92
CA ASN A 170 -4.76 8.77 -24.67
C ASN A 170 -5.01 8.39 -26.14
N ARG A 171 -4.59 7.19 -26.60
CA ARG A 171 -4.78 6.78 -28.01
C ARG A 171 -6.22 6.38 -28.39
N GLY A 172 -7.14 6.25 -27.44
CA GLY A 172 -8.48 5.70 -27.71
C GLY A 172 -9.67 6.64 -27.54
N HIS A 173 -9.71 7.46 -26.49
CA HIS A 173 -10.94 8.18 -26.13
C HIS A 173 -10.65 9.59 -25.62
N SER A 174 -11.07 10.57 -26.43
CA SER A 174 -11.38 11.96 -26.06
C SER A 174 -10.22 12.91 -25.77
N ARG A 175 -10.26 14.03 -26.51
CA ARG A 175 -9.52 15.29 -26.35
C ARG A 175 -9.71 15.90 -24.94
N GLY A 176 -9.06 15.35 -23.92
CA GLY A 176 -8.80 16.03 -22.65
C GLY A 176 -7.33 16.44 -22.61
N GLY A 177 -7.04 17.68 -22.21
CA GLY A 177 -5.66 18.17 -22.06
C GLY A 177 -4.77 17.27 -21.20
N ARG A 178 -3.46 17.53 -21.18
CA ARG A 178 -2.46 16.78 -20.39
C ARG A 178 -3.02 16.45 -19.00
N LYS A 179 -3.45 15.21 -18.82
CA LYS A 179 -4.04 14.76 -17.56
C LYS A 179 -2.87 14.37 -16.68
N GLU A 180 -2.65 15.14 -15.63
CA GLU A 180 -1.60 14.88 -14.65
C GLU A 180 -2.22 14.10 -13.48
N PRO A 181 -1.48 13.16 -12.86
CA PRO A 181 -1.97 12.48 -11.67
C PRO A 181 -2.07 13.48 -10.51
N ASP A 182 -3.17 13.39 -9.79
CA ASP A 182 -3.47 14.26 -8.64
C ASP A 182 -3.79 13.47 -7.36
N THR A 183 -3.85 12.13 -7.44
CA THR A 183 -4.35 11.26 -6.39
C THR A 183 -3.30 10.26 -5.91
N ILE A 184 -2.98 10.31 -4.61
CA ILE A 184 -2.08 9.38 -3.91
C ILE A 184 -2.91 8.39 -3.09
N ILE A 185 -2.50 7.13 -3.09
CA ILE A 185 -3.04 6.06 -2.28
C ILE A 185 -1.93 5.60 -1.32
N VAL A 186 -2.18 5.69 -0.02
CA VAL A 186 -1.31 5.19 1.04
C VAL A 186 -1.98 4.00 1.73
N ARG A 187 -1.32 2.85 1.77
CA ARG A 187 -1.81 1.60 2.36
C ARG A 187 -0.95 1.14 3.53
N GLY A 188 -1.50 0.33 4.42
CA GLY A 188 -0.80 -0.29 5.54
C GLY A 188 -0.52 0.63 6.73
N VAL A 189 -1.09 1.84 6.76
CA VAL A 189 -0.85 2.78 7.88
C VAL A 189 -1.70 2.42 9.10
N PRO A 190 -1.23 2.61 10.35
CA PRO A 190 -1.98 2.20 11.53
C PRO A 190 -3.22 3.06 11.76
N SER A 191 -4.42 2.46 11.79
CA SER A 191 -5.70 3.16 11.97
C SER A 191 -5.71 4.06 13.20
N ARG A 192 -5.10 3.61 14.30
CA ARG A 192 -5.04 4.32 15.59
C ARG A 192 -4.25 5.64 15.53
N TRP A 193 -3.33 5.80 14.57
CA TRP A 193 -2.52 7.01 14.42
C TRP A 193 -3.30 8.14 13.74
N PHE A 194 -4.32 7.76 12.98
CA PHE A 194 -5.24 8.67 12.29
C PHE A 194 -6.59 8.78 13.00
N ALA A 195 -6.75 8.12 14.15
CA ALA A 195 -7.96 8.17 14.96
C ALA A 195 -7.95 9.35 15.93
N GLU A 196 -9.13 9.84 16.31
CA GLU A 196 -9.25 10.83 17.36
C GLU A 196 -8.93 10.21 18.74
N PRO A 197 -8.03 10.81 19.53
CA PRO A 197 -7.64 10.27 20.83
C PRO A 197 -8.86 10.05 21.73
N ARG A 198 -8.94 8.87 22.36
CA ARG A 198 -9.97 8.51 23.37
C ARG A 198 -11.42 8.38 22.87
N VAL A 199 -11.67 8.60 21.58
CA VAL A 199 -13.04 8.57 21.01
C VAL A 199 -13.31 7.31 20.20
N SER A 200 -12.37 6.90 19.34
CA SER A 200 -12.57 5.76 18.44
C SER A 200 -11.25 5.09 18.08
N SER A 201 -11.28 3.80 17.74
CA SER A 201 -10.16 3.10 17.08
C SER A 201 -10.15 3.30 15.56
N LYS A 202 -11.26 3.80 15.00
CA LYS A 202 -11.40 4.04 13.56
C LYS A 202 -10.66 5.31 13.13
N PRO A 203 -10.05 5.30 11.93
CA PRO A 203 -9.34 6.46 11.43
C PRO A 203 -10.35 7.59 11.15
N SER A 204 -10.01 8.81 11.58
CA SER A 204 -10.84 10.00 11.43
C SER A 204 -10.46 10.75 10.15
N MET A 205 -11.46 11.12 9.35
CA MET A 205 -11.27 11.94 8.16
C MET A 205 -10.67 13.30 8.52
N LEU A 206 -11.09 13.92 9.63
CA LEU A 206 -10.58 15.24 10.05
C LEU A 206 -9.10 15.19 10.43
N VAL A 207 -8.72 14.21 11.28
CA VAL A 207 -7.33 14.01 11.70
C VAL A 207 -6.45 13.73 10.49
N THR A 208 -6.92 12.89 9.57
CA THR A 208 -6.21 12.57 8.33
C THR A 208 -6.09 13.80 7.42
N HIS A 209 -7.15 14.59 7.28
CA HIS A 209 -7.13 15.83 6.51
C HIS A 209 -6.09 16.80 7.05
N THR A 210 -6.05 17.01 8.37
CA THR A 210 -5.04 17.85 9.05
C THR A 210 -3.61 17.37 8.73
N ILE A 211 -3.34 16.07 8.93
CA ILE A 211 -2.02 15.49 8.65
C ILE A 211 -1.62 15.70 7.18
N PHE A 212 -2.49 15.36 6.23
CA PHE A 212 -2.15 15.45 4.80
C PHE A 212 -2.19 16.89 4.25
N SER A 213 -2.86 17.82 4.95
CA SER A 213 -2.85 19.25 4.58
C SER A 213 -1.46 19.86 4.76
N SER A 214 -0.59 19.24 5.56
CA SER A 214 0.82 19.64 5.65
C SER A 214 1.57 19.49 4.32
N PHE A 215 1.11 18.59 3.43
CA PHE A 215 1.75 18.37 2.13
C PHE A 215 1.24 19.30 1.03
N GLY A 216 0.04 19.88 1.19
CA GLY A 216 -0.59 20.73 0.19
C GLY A 216 -2.10 20.78 0.32
N LYS A 217 -2.75 21.52 -0.57
CA LYS A 217 -4.21 21.70 -0.49
C LYS A 217 -4.94 20.48 -1.03
N ILE A 218 -5.73 19.85 -0.16
CA ILE A 218 -6.52 18.65 -0.47
C ILE A 218 -7.83 19.06 -1.14
N ARG A 219 -8.17 18.38 -2.24
CA ARG A 219 -9.45 18.49 -2.93
C ARG A 219 -10.47 17.48 -2.40
N ASN A 220 -10.09 16.20 -2.37
CA ASN A 220 -10.92 15.10 -1.87
C ASN A 220 -10.05 14.17 -1.01
N LEU A 221 -10.65 13.62 0.03
CA LEU A 221 -10.01 12.69 0.95
C LEU A 221 -10.97 11.53 1.20
N ASN A 222 -10.46 10.30 1.11
CA ASN A 222 -11.18 9.11 1.53
C ASN A 222 -10.29 8.29 2.48
N VAL A 223 -10.90 7.75 3.53
CA VAL A 223 -10.21 6.91 4.51
C VAL A 223 -11.06 5.67 4.73
N THR A 224 -10.49 4.50 4.42
CA THR A 224 -11.15 3.21 4.56
C THR A 224 -10.28 2.26 5.38
N GLU A 225 -10.88 1.20 5.92
CA GLU A 225 -10.11 0.09 6.50
C GLU A 225 -9.34 -0.62 5.36
N ASP A 226 -8.14 -1.13 5.66
CA ASP A 226 -7.27 -1.76 4.67
C ASP A 226 -7.30 -3.27 4.81
N ASP A 227 -8.42 -3.86 4.36
CA ASP A 227 -8.68 -5.29 4.53
C ASP A 227 -7.88 -6.18 3.58
N ASP A 228 -7.21 -5.59 2.56
CA ASP A 228 -6.48 -6.32 1.51
C ASP A 228 -4.96 -6.14 1.56
N HIS A 229 -4.44 -5.26 2.42
CA HIS A 229 -3.00 -5.07 2.54
C HIS A 229 -2.33 -6.38 2.97
N GLY A 230 -1.36 -6.86 2.18
CA GLY A 230 -0.60 -8.08 2.46
C GLY A 230 -1.17 -9.40 1.90
N LYS A 231 -2.30 -9.37 1.19
CA LYS A 231 -2.86 -10.57 0.52
C LYS A 231 -2.17 -10.94 -0.80
N ASP A 232 -1.41 -10.03 -1.40
CA ASP A 232 -0.81 -10.21 -2.72
C ASP A 232 0.47 -11.07 -2.72
N VAL A 233 0.96 -11.47 -1.54
CA VAL A 233 2.16 -12.33 -1.40
C VAL A 233 1.77 -13.63 -0.69
N ASP A 234 1.10 -14.50 -1.45
CA ASP A 234 0.62 -15.84 -1.08
C ASP A 234 -0.42 -15.90 0.05
N GLU A 235 -1.40 -16.79 -0.12
CA GLU A 235 -2.65 -16.94 0.66
C GLU A 235 -2.50 -17.12 2.19
N ASP A 236 -1.29 -17.14 2.74
CA ASP A 236 -1.04 -17.59 4.12
C ASP A 236 -0.10 -16.67 4.93
N ALA A 237 0.09 -15.42 4.52
CA ALA A 237 0.63 -14.40 5.41
C ALA A 237 -0.35 -14.21 6.57
N VAL A 238 0.07 -14.62 7.78
CA VAL A 238 -0.66 -14.52 9.07
C VAL A 238 -1.70 -13.41 9.02
N ASP A 239 -2.96 -13.85 9.02
CA ASP A 239 -4.20 -13.08 9.13
C ASP A 239 -3.94 -11.66 9.61
N ILE A 240 -3.80 -10.73 8.66
CA ILE A 240 -3.67 -9.32 9.01
C ILE A 240 -5.01 -8.96 9.62
N ILE A 241 -5.02 -8.77 10.92
CA ILE A 241 -6.22 -8.50 11.70
C ILE A 241 -6.90 -7.29 11.05
N SER A 242 -7.99 -7.56 10.33
CA SER A 242 -8.79 -6.57 9.63
C SER A 242 -9.15 -5.43 10.60
N GLY A 243 -8.95 -4.19 10.17
CA GLY A 243 -9.21 -2.98 10.96
C GLY A 243 -8.00 -2.37 11.72
N LEU A 244 -6.85 -3.05 11.83
CA LEU A 244 -5.64 -2.45 12.42
C LEU A 244 -4.97 -1.42 11.51
N HIS A 245 -5.04 -1.65 10.20
CA HIS A 245 -4.48 -0.79 9.18
C HIS A 245 -5.59 -0.09 8.39
N CYS A 246 -5.31 1.12 7.92
CA CYS A 246 -6.20 1.88 7.06
C CYS A 246 -5.54 2.26 5.73
N LYS A 247 -6.40 2.44 4.73
CA LYS A 247 -6.06 2.89 3.40
C LYS A 247 -6.55 4.32 3.26
N ILE A 248 -5.65 5.20 2.88
CA ILE A 248 -5.90 6.62 2.75
C ILE A 248 -5.74 7.00 1.28
N VAL A 249 -6.76 7.63 0.71
CA VAL A 249 -6.73 8.15 -0.65
C VAL A 249 -6.86 9.66 -0.61
N VAL A 250 -5.85 10.36 -1.11
CA VAL A 250 -5.76 11.82 -1.06
C VAL A 250 -5.66 12.36 -2.48
N GLN A 251 -6.60 13.22 -2.86
CA GLN A 251 -6.54 13.98 -4.10
C GLN A 251 -6.14 15.41 -3.80
N PHE A 252 -5.07 15.88 -4.43
CA PHE A 252 -4.57 17.26 -4.29
C PHE A 252 -5.18 18.18 -5.34
N GLU A 253 -5.22 19.48 -5.03
CA GLU A 253 -5.68 20.50 -5.98
C GLU A 253 -4.61 20.83 -7.04
N LYS A 254 -3.33 20.78 -6.65
CA LYS A 254 -2.19 21.10 -7.53
C LYS A 254 -1.33 19.86 -7.76
N HIS A 255 -0.89 19.66 -9.00
CA HIS A 255 0.02 18.56 -9.34
C HIS A 255 1.39 18.68 -8.64
N ARG A 256 1.88 19.91 -8.40
CA ARG A 256 3.11 20.13 -7.63
C ARG A 256 3.02 19.57 -6.21
N ASP A 257 1.88 19.77 -5.54
CA ASP A 257 1.65 19.27 -4.19
C ASP A 257 1.62 17.73 -4.19
N PHE A 258 0.94 17.12 -5.17
CA PHE A 258 0.98 15.68 -5.41
C PHE A 258 2.42 15.17 -5.62
N TYR A 259 3.19 15.80 -6.51
CA TYR A 259 4.54 15.39 -6.87
C TYR A 259 5.46 15.42 -5.64
N ASN A 260 5.40 16.50 -4.87
CA ASN A 260 6.20 16.68 -3.67
C ASN A 260 5.78 15.73 -2.56
N ALA A 261 4.48 15.56 -2.33
CA ALA A 261 3.97 14.62 -1.34
C ALA A 261 4.42 13.20 -1.65
N LEU A 262 4.28 12.77 -2.91
CA LEU A 262 4.69 11.44 -3.36
C LEU A 262 6.20 11.24 -3.19
N LYS A 263 7.01 12.21 -3.66
CA LYS A 263 8.47 12.20 -3.47
C LYS A 263 8.86 12.08 -2.01
N VAL A 264 8.15 12.79 -1.12
CA VAL A 264 8.46 12.81 0.31
C VAL A 264 8.05 11.52 1.02
N LEU A 265 6.93 10.92 0.62
CA LEU A 265 6.41 9.69 1.19
C LEU A 265 7.23 8.46 0.74
N CYS A 266 7.76 8.44 -0.48
CA CYS A 266 8.65 7.39 -0.96
C CYS A 266 9.94 7.34 -0.13
N GLY A 267 10.33 6.15 0.33
CA GLY A 267 11.56 5.98 1.10
C GLY A 267 11.52 6.59 2.50
N ARG A 268 10.32 6.89 3.04
CA ARG A 268 10.14 7.30 4.43
C ARG A 268 9.13 6.38 5.15
N SER A 269 9.20 6.37 6.47
CA SER A 269 8.31 5.63 7.38
C SER A 269 7.67 6.59 8.35
N LEU A 270 6.45 6.30 8.80
CA LEU A 270 5.82 7.11 9.84
C LEU A 270 6.35 6.69 11.21
N GLN A 271 6.68 7.66 12.05
CA GLN A 271 7.01 7.46 13.45
C GLN A 271 6.19 8.41 14.31
N LYS A 272 5.57 7.86 15.36
CA LYS A 272 4.83 8.65 16.35
C LYS A 272 5.77 9.21 17.41
N GLN A 273 5.62 10.51 17.71
CA GLN A 273 6.39 11.21 18.74
C GLN A 273 6.24 10.52 20.09
N GLY A 274 7.36 10.37 20.80
CA GLY A 274 7.41 9.66 22.09
C GLY A 274 7.26 8.15 21.99
N SER A 275 7.14 7.58 20.79
CA SER A 275 7.10 6.14 20.55
C SER A 275 8.30 5.67 19.75
N ARG A 276 8.77 4.45 20.07
CA ARG A 276 9.75 3.73 19.25
C ARG A 276 9.09 3.03 18.05
N LEU A 277 7.76 2.98 18.01
CA LEU A 277 7.00 2.34 16.94
C LEU A 277 7.13 3.13 15.64
N LYS A 278 7.53 2.42 14.60
CA LYS A 278 7.59 2.90 13.22
C LYS A 278 6.60 2.09 12.41
N ALA A 279 5.87 2.76 11.54
CA ALA A 279 4.95 2.12 10.62
C ALA A 279 5.46 2.28 9.21
N ASP A 280 5.71 1.14 8.57
CA ASP A 280 5.97 1.10 7.15
C ASP A 280 4.63 1.06 6.40
N TYR A 281 4.59 1.75 5.27
CA TYR A 281 3.40 1.91 4.44
C TYR A 281 3.80 1.77 2.97
N GLU A 282 2.80 1.46 2.16
CA GLU A 282 2.94 1.39 0.71
C GLU A 282 2.30 2.62 0.07
N VAL A 283 3.01 3.26 -0.86
CA VAL A 283 2.51 4.43 -1.60
C VAL A 283 2.38 4.08 -3.06
N ILE A 284 1.20 4.37 -3.61
CA ILE A 284 0.89 4.15 -5.02
C ILE A 284 0.13 5.38 -5.54
N TRP A 285 0.23 5.67 -6.82
CA TRP A 285 -0.59 6.69 -7.48
C TRP A 285 -1.83 6.07 -8.15
N ALA A 286 -2.95 6.79 -8.15
CA ALA A 286 -4.17 6.28 -8.78
C ALA A 286 -4.11 6.46 -10.31
N LYS A 287 -4.25 5.36 -11.06
CA LYS A 287 -4.30 5.36 -12.54
C LYS A 287 -5.55 6.06 -13.08
N ASP A 288 -6.68 5.86 -12.41
CA ASP A 288 -7.97 6.42 -12.78
C ASP A 288 -8.50 7.45 -11.77
N ASN A 289 -9.54 8.16 -12.18
CA ASN A 289 -10.24 9.13 -11.34
C ASN A 289 -11.02 8.38 -10.24
N TYR A 290 -10.32 7.90 -9.21
CA TYR A 290 -10.87 7.14 -8.08
C TYR A 290 -12.15 7.80 -7.51
N PHE A 291 -12.18 9.13 -7.44
CA PHE A 291 -13.33 9.91 -6.95
C PHE A 291 -14.46 10.14 -7.95
N ARG A 292 -14.25 9.95 -9.27
CA ARG A 292 -15.36 9.94 -10.25
C ARG A 292 -16.08 8.61 -10.24
N ASP A 293 -15.34 7.51 -10.12
CA ASP A 293 -15.91 6.17 -10.17
C ASP A 293 -16.67 5.84 -8.89
N SER A 294 -16.20 6.31 -7.71
CA SER A 294 -16.96 6.18 -6.46
C SER A 294 -18.32 6.90 -6.50
N ASN A 295 -18.39 8.02 -7.21
CA ASN A 295 -19.64 8.77 -7.41
C ASN A 295 -20.59 8.06 -8.38
N ASN A 296 -20.04 7.30 -9.34
CA ASN A 296 -20.83 6.45 -10.22
C ASN A 296 -21.30 5.18 -9.50
N GLU A 297 -20.47 4.52 -8.69
CA GLU A 297 -20.89 3.37 -7.87
C GLU A 297 -21.93 3.74 -6.81
N ALA A 298 -21.81 4.91 -6.17
CA ALA A 298 -22.83 5.42 -5.25
C ALA A 298 -24.17 5.70 -5.95
N LYS A 299 -24.12 6.25 -7.17
CA LYS A 299 -25.31 6.41 -8.02
C LYS A 299 -25.87 5.06 -8.48
N GLU A 300 -25.02 4.11 -8.87
CA GLU A 300 -25.43 2.78 -9.32
C GLU A 300 -26.08 1.97 -8.18
N ARG A 301 -25.56 2.09 -6.96
CA ARG A 301 -26.21 1.54 -5.75
C ARG A 301 -27.55 2.21 -5.47
N SER A 302 -27.69 3.51 -5.76
CA SER A 302 -28.97 4.21 -5.67
C SER A 302 -29.99 3.74 -6.71
N TYR A 303 -29.55 3.26 -7.88
CA TYR A 303 -30.42 2.64 -8.90
C TYR A 303 -30.73 1.15 -8.63
N ARG A 304 -29.95 0.47 -7.78
CA ARG A 304 -30.10 -0.95 -7.44
C ARG A 304 -30.82 -1.21 -6.10
N MET A 305 -31.35 -0.18 -5.44
CA MET A 305 -32.29 -0.37 -4.33
C MET A 305 -33.63 -0.90 -4.87
N PRO A 306 -34.14 -2.06 -4.41
CA PRO A 306 -35.52 -2.42 -4.68
C PRO A 306 -36.40 -1.39 -4.00
N THR A 307 -37.29 -0.74 -4.76
CA THR A 307 -38.41 0.01 -4.21
C THR A 307 -39.25 -0.93 -3.34
N VAL A 308 -38.99 -0.94 -2.04
CA VAL A 308 -39.83 -1.59 -1.04
C VAL A 308 -41.20 -0.93 -1.13
N ALA A 309 -42.20 -1.77 -1.31
CA ALA A 309 -43.60 -1.45 -1.51
C ALA A 309 -44.10 -0.35 -0.55
N GLY A 310 -44.28 0.85 -1.08
CA GLY A 310 -45.16 1.86 -0.51
C GLY A 310 -46.60 1.40 -0.72
N GLY A 311 -47.29 1.08 0.37
CA GLY A 311 -48.69 0.67 0.35
C GLY A 311 -49.56 1.68 -0.39
N HIS A 312 -50.20 1.21 -1.46
CA HIS A 312 -51.27 1.93 -2.15
C HIS A 312 -52.45 2.10 -1.19
N TYR A 313 -52.58 3.28 -0.59
CA TYR A 313 -53.84 3.77 -0.06
C TYR A 313 -54.73 4.17 -1.24
N GLN A 314 -55.54 3.23 -1.75
CA GLN A 314 -56.71 3.57 -2.57
C GLN A 314 -57.95 3.58 -1.68
N ASN A 315 -58.43 4.81 -1.42
CA ASN A 315 -59.77 5.07 -0.93
C ASN A 315 -60.73 5.01 -2.12
N GLU A 316 -61.56 3.98 -2.23
CA GLU A 316 -62.76 4.03 -3.08
C GLU A 316 -63.98 3.54 -2.29
N ALA A 317 -64.95 4.44 -2.15
CA ALA A 317 -66.25 4.19 -1.55
C ALA A 317 -67.19 3.52 -2.57
N PRO A 318 -68.19 2.72 -2.12
CA PRO A 318 -68.98 1.86 -2.98
C PRO A 318 -70.25 2.55 -3.49
N ARG A 319 -70.70 2.25 -4.72
CA ARG A 319 -72.14 2.04 -5.06
C ARG A 319 -72.43 1.71 -6.54
N HIS A 320 -73.29 0.69 -6.67
CA HIS A 320 -74.34 0.41 -7.67
C HIS A 320 -74.03 0.05 -9.15
N GLU A 321 -74.18 -1.26 -9.42
CA GLU A 321 -75.28 -1.88 -10.21
C GLU A 321 -75.26 -1.79 -11.76
N ARG A 322 -75.16 -2.94 -12.45
CA ARG A 322 -76.28 -3.66 -13.12
C ARG A 322 -75.81 -4.84 -14.01
N TYR A 323 -76.43 -6.00 -13.74
CA TYR A 323 -76.88 -7.11 -14.62
C TYR A 323 -76.44 -7.13 -16.10
N THR A 324 -76.00 -8.24 -16.73
CA THR A 324 -76.82 -9.42 -17.13
C THR A 324 -75.90 -10.53 -17.72
N PRO A 325 -76.23 -11.85 -17.65
CA PRO A 325 -75.30 -12.97 -17.85
C PRO A 325 -75.49 -13.73 -19.18
N ARG A 326 -74.48 -14.51 -19.63
CA ARG A 326 -74.68 -15.67 -20.53
C ARG A 326 -73.68 -16.81 -20.30
N PHE A 327 -74.29 -17.92 -19.86
CA PHE A 327 -74.03 -19.35 -20.08
C PHE A 327 -72.94 -19.81 -21.06
N THR A 328 -72.19 -20.83 -20.62
CA THR A 328 -71.97 -22.22 -21.14
C THR A 328 -70.49 -22.58 -21.04
N SER A 329 -70.01 -23.78 -20.69
CA SER A 329 -70.54 -25.08 -20.24
C SER A 329 -69.29 -25.94 -19.96
N ASP A 330 -69.38 -26.91 -19.04
CA ASP A 330 -68.70 -28.22 -19.07
C ASP A 330 -67.15 -28.27 -19.11
N ASP A 331 -66.43 -29.14 -18.39
CA ASP A 331 -66.77 -30.25 -17.51
C ASP A 331 -65.46 -30.72 -16.83
N THR A 332 -65.60 -31.45 -15.72
CA THR A 332 -64.65 -32.43 -15.15
C THR A 332 -63.28 -31.97 -14.58
N ARG A 333 -63.10 -32.00 -13.25
CA ARG A 333 -62.46 -33.09 -12.43
C ARG A 333 -60.97 -33.32 -12.76
N ARG A 334 -59.99 -33.36 -11.84
CA ARG A 334 -59.95 -33.85 -10.44
C ARG A 334 -58.59 -33.51 -9.78
N LYS A 335 -58.63 -33.28 -8.45
CA LYS A 335 -57.73 -33.69 -7.33
C LYS A 335 -56.44 -34.46 -7.73
N ARG A 336 -55.26 -34.30 -7.08
CA ARG A 336 -54.99 -34.50 -5.64
C ARG A 336 -53.52 -34.15 -5.28
N PHE A 337 -53.28 -33.97 -3.98
CA PHE A 337 -52.01 -33.73 -3.27
C PHE A 337 -51.02 -34.91 -3.22
N LYS A 338 -49.73 -34.54 -3.04
CA LYS A 338 -48.59 -35.11 -2.28
C LYS A 338 -48.22 -36.60 -2.40
N GLU A 339 -46.93 -36.82 -2.67
CA GLU A 339 -45.96 -37.28 -1.66
C GLU A 339 -44.68 -36.43 -1.76
#